data_AF-A0A2X2KP62-F1
#
_entry.id   AF-A0A2X2KP62-F1
#
_cell.length_a   1.000
_cell.length_b   1.000
_cell.length_c   1.000
_cell.angle_alpha   90.00
_cell.angle_beta   90.00
_cell.angle_gamma   90.00
#
_symmetry.space_group_name_H-M   'P 1'
#
loop_
_entity.id
_entity.type
_entity.pdbx_description
1 polymer ?
#
loop_
_entity_poly.entity_id
_entity_poly.type
_entity_poly.pdbx_seq_one_letter_code
_entity_poly.pdbx_strand_id
1 'polypeptide(L)' 'MSDYQMFEVQVSQVEPLTEQVKRFTLVATDGKPLSCVHRRKSHHSADERW' A
#
# COMPACT_ATOMS: atom_id res chain seq x y z
N MET A 1 16.27 -8.86 -2.06
CA MET A 1 15.87 -7.55 -2.63
C MET A 1 14.39 -7.36 -2.27
N SER A 2 13.93 -6.16 -1.91
CA SER A 2 12.51 -5.97 -1.58
C SER A 2 11.68 -6.13 -2.85
N ASP A 3 10.64 -6.96 -2.81
CA ASP A 3 9.71 -7.11 -3.92
C ASP A 3 8.93 -5.80 -4.08
N TYR A 4 9.28 -5.02 -5.10
CA TYR A 4 8.49 -3.86 -5.51
C TYR A 4 7.28 -4.39 -6.27
N GLN A 5 6.09 -4.19 -5.71
CA GLN A 5 4.83 -4.57 -6.36
C GLN A 5 4.10 -3.32 -6.84
N MET A 6 3.73 -3.31 -8.11
CA MET A 6 2.83 -2.31 -8.70
C MET A 6 1.41 -2.82 -8.66
N PHE A 7 0.45 -1.94 -8.42
CA PHE A 7 -0.98 -2.28 -8.40
C PHE A 7 -1.80 -1.14 -9.00
N GLU A 8 -2.90 -1.51 -9.63
CA GLU A 8 -3.89 -0.56 -10.13
C GLU A 8 -4.69 0.03 -8.97
N VAL A 9 -4.96 1.33 -9.04
CA VAL A 9 -5.70 2.09 -8.01
C VAL A 9 -6.70 3.02 -8.68
N GLN A 10 -7.71 3.42 -7.92
CA GLN A 10 -8.64 4.46 -8.33
C GLN A 10 -8.38 5.74 -7.55
N VAL A 11 -8.62 6.88 -8.21
CA VAL A 11 -8.63 8.19 -7.57
C VAL A 11 -10.03 8.43 -7.00
N SER A 12 -10.16 8.47 -5.69
CA SER A 12 -11.45 8.74 -5.03
C SER A 12 -11.73 10.23 -4.84
N GLN A 13 -10.67 11.02 -4.65
CA GLN A 13 -10.79 12.46 -4.42
C GLN A 13 -9.61 13.21 -5.05
N VAL A 14 -9.91 14.39 -5.57
CA VAL A 14 -8.93 15.36 -6.04
C VAL A 14 -9.21 16.70 -5.36
N GLU A 15 -8.19 17.26 -4.71
CA GLU A 15 -8.29 18.53 -4.02
C GLU A 15 -7.20 19.48 -4.52
N PRO A 16 -7.56 20.66 -5.05
CA PRO A 16 -6.57 21.68 -5.37
C PRO A 16 -6.02 22.29 -4.07
N LEU A 17 -4.70 22.24 -3.90
CA LEU A 17 -4.02 22.92 -2.80
C LEU A 17 -3.52 24.31 -3.23
N THR A 18 -3.07 24.42 -4.47
CA THR A 18 -2.72 25.67 -5.15
C THR A 18 -3.11 25.58 -6.62
N GLU A 19 -2.87 26.63 -7.41
CA GLU A 19 -3.09 26.59 -8.86
C GLU A 19 -2.27 25.49 -9.56
N GLN A 20 -1.11 25.14 -9.00
CA GLN A 20 -0.17 24.18 -9.60
C GLN A 20 -0.13 22.83 -8.87
N VAL A 21 -0.69 22.74 -7.67
CA VAL A 21 -0.59 21.56 -6.82
C VAL A 21 -1.97 21.00 -6.50
N LYS A 22 -2.15 19.71 -6.74
CA LYS A 22 -3.35 18.95 -6.38
C LYS A 22 -2.99 17.74 -5.52
N ARG A 23 -3.81 17.48 -4.51
CA ARG A 23 -3.77 16.28 -3.69
C ARG A 23 -4.73 15.24 -4.27
N PHE A 24 -4.25 14.02 -4.45
CA PHE A 24 -5.04 12.87 -4.89
C PHE A 24 -5.17 11.88 -3.75
N THR A 25 -6.40 11.48 -3.43
CA THR A 25 -6.65 10.36 -2.53
C THR A 25 -6.85 9.11 -3.37
N LEU A 26 -6.05 8.08 -3.09
CA LEU A 26 -6.06 6.81 -3.82
C LEU A 26 -6.73 5.72 -2.99
N VAL A 27 -7.54 4.91 -3.65
CA VAL A 27 -8.21 3.73 -3.09
C VAL A 27 -7.97 2.52 -3.99
N ALA A 28 -8.18 1.32 -3.46
CA ALA A 28 -8.19 0.11 -4.27
C ALA A 28 -9.32 0.16 -5.30
N THR A 29 -9.23 -0.68 -6.34
CA THR A 29 -10.24 -0.73 -7.41
C THR A 29 -11.64 -1.16 -6.92
N ASP A 30 -11.73 -1.77 -5.74
CA ASP A 30 -12.98 -2.09 -5.05
C ASP A 30 -13.48 -0.96 -4.12
N GLY A 31 -12.85 0.22 -4.17
CA GLY A 31 -13.19 1.40 -3.38
C GLY A 31 -12.69 1.38 -1.94
N LYS A 32 -12.02 0.32 -1.49
CA LYS A 32 -11.49 0.21 -0.12
C LYS A 32 -10.16 0.95 0.04
N PRO A 33 -9.77 1.32 1.27
CA PRO A 33 -8.45 1.88 1.53
C PRO A 33 -7.34 0.95 1.04
N LEU A 34 -6.29 1.54 0.47
CA LEU A 34 -5.11 0.77 0.08
C LEU A 34 -4.52 0.07 1.31
N SER A 35 -4.35 -1.24 1.22
CA SER A 35 -3.68 -2.00 2.28
C SER A 35 -2.24 -1.52 2.39
N CYS A 36 -1.85 -0.96 3.54
CA CYS A 36 -0.43 -0.81 3.84
C CYS A 36 0.18 -2.21 3.93
N VAL A 37 1.29 -2.43 3.20
CA VAL A 37 2.04 -3.68 3.25
C VAL A 37 2.58 -3.84 4.67
N HIS A 38 1.81 -4.49 5.54
CA HIS A 38 2.33 -5.02 6.78
C HIS A 38 3.23 -6.18 6.41
N ARG A 39 4.54 -5.92 6.34
CA ARG A 39 5.55 -6.97 6.25
C ARG A 39 5.35 -7.87 7.47
N ARG A 40 4.65 -9.00 7.29
CA ARG A 40 4.63 -10.07 8.29
C ARG A 40 6.09 -10.46 8.49
N LYS A 41 6.64 -10.24 9.69
CA LYS A 41 7.86 -10.93 10.09
C LYS A 41 7.51 -12.40 10.06
N SER A 42 8.00 -13.13 9.06
CA SER A 42 8.00 -14.58 9.08
C SER A 42 8.82 -14.98 10.31
N HIS A 43 8.15 -15.39 11.39
CA HIS A 43 8.79 -16.18 12.41
C HIS A 43 9.22 -17.48 11.75
N HIS A 44 10.48 -17.53 11.32
CA HIS A 44 11.16 -18.80 11.14
C HIS A 44 11.29 -19.38 12.55
N SER A 45 10.37 -20.25 12.94
CA SER A 45 10.56 -21.11 14.10
C SER A 45 11.73 -22.02 13.73
N ALA A 46 12.92 -21.73 14.29
CA ALA A 46 13.97 -22.72 14.34
C ALA A 46 13.43 -23.86 15.23
N ASP A 47 13.12 -24.98 14.59
CA ASP A 47 12.87 -26.25 15.25
C ASP A 47 14.22 -26.70 15.82
N GLU A 48 14.53 -26.29 17.05
CA GLU A 48 15.63 -26.85 17.84
C GLU A 48 15.22 -28.27 18.24
N ARG A 49 15.49 -29.22 17.34
CA ARG A 49 15.44 -30.64 17.62
C ARG A 49 16.86 -31.13 17.89
N TRP A 50 17.04 -31.55 19.14
CA TRP A 50 18.23 -32.16 19.75
C TRP A 50 18.87 -33.27 18.91
#